data_AF-A0A7V7ZQ73-F1
#
_entry.id   AF-A0A7V7ZQ73-F1
#
_cell.length_a   1.000
_cell.length_b   1.000
_cell.length_c   1.000
_cell.angle_alpha   90.00
_cell.angle_beta   90.00
_cell.angle_gamma   90.00
#
_symmetry.space_group_name_H-M   'P 1'
#
loop_
_entity.id
_entity.type
_entity.pdbx_description
1 polymer ?
#
loop_
_entity_poly.entity_id
_entity_poly.type
_entity_poly.pdbx_seq_one_letter_code
_entity_poly.pdbx_strand_id
1 'polypeptide(L)'
;MFARLDPVAFQTCFRAWVHALGQHLPDDVVAIDGKTLRRTHDAAIARSPLHLVSAWSTVQGLVLGQLEIDAKTANILSTLTPITQAPAPTDAT
;
A
#
# COMPACT_ATOMS: atom_id res chain seq x y z
N MET A 1 0.07 -8.42 21.14
CA MET A 1 -1.38 -8.40 20.82
C MET A 1 -1.65 -8.57 19.32
N PHE A 2 -0.87 -7.97 18.41
CA PHE A 2 -1.02 -8.15 16.95
C PHE A 2 -0.53 -9.49 16.38
N ALA A 3 0.28 -10.28 17.11
CA ALA A 3 0.87 -11.54 16.62
C ALA A 3 -0.14 -12.66 16.31
N ARG A 4 -1.43 -12.48 16.63
CA ARG A 4 -2.52 -13.44 16.35
C ARG A 4 -3.36 -13.08 15.12
N LEU A 5 -3.13 -11.91 14.53
CA LEU A 5 -3.78 -11.53 13.28
C LEU A 5 -3.04 -12.19 12.13
N ASP A 6 -3.77 -12.90 11.28
CA ASP A 6 -3.26 -13.28 9.97
C ASP A 6 -3.01 -11.99 9.17
N PRO A 7 -1.75 -11.69 8.82
CA PRO A 7 -1.40 -10.46 8.13
C PRO A 7 -2.05 -10.37 6.74
N VAL A 8 -2.24 -11.49 6.05
CA VAL A 8 -2.83 -11.52 4.71
C VAL A 8 -4.33 -11.30 4.78
N ALA A 9 -5.01 -11.96 5.72
CA ALA A 9 -6.45 -11.76 5.93
C ALA A 9 -6.74 -10.31 6.36
N PHE A 10 -5.96 -9.77 7.31
CA PHE A 10 -6.10 -8.39 7.75
C PHE A 10 -5.87 -7.41 6.60
N GLN A 11 -4.80 -7.56 5.82
CA GLN A 11 -4.51 -6.71 4.67
C GLN A 11 -5.65 -6.74 3.65
N THR A 12 -6.23 -7.92 3.39
CA THR A 12 -7.33 -8.10 2.45
C THR A 12 -8.58 -7.37 2.93
N CYS A 13 -9.00 -7.60 4.18
CA CYS A 13 -10.18 -6.94 4.75
C CYS A 13 -9.99 -5.42 4.83
N PHE A 14 -8.82 -4.96 5.24
CA PHE A 14 -8.50 -3.53 5.35
C PHE A 14 -8.56 -2.83 3.99
N ARG A 15 -7.95 -3.42 2.95
CA ARG A 15 -8.01 -2.87 1.57
C ARG A 15 -9.43 -2.79 1.05
N ALA A 16 -10.24 -3.84 1.25
CA ALA A 16 -11.62 -3.86 0.82
C ALA A 16 -12.45 -2.75 1.50
N TRP A 17 -12.24 -2.55 2.81
CA TRP A 17 -12.90 -1.50 3.57
C TRP A 17 -12.50 -0.09 3.10
N VAL A 18 -11.21 0.19 2.92
CA VAL A 18 -10.74 1.50 2.43
C VAL A 18 -11.28 1.80 1.03
N HIS A 19 -11.29 0.80 0.14
CA HIS A 19 -11.84 0.97 -1.21
C HIS A 19 -13.35 1.27 -1.18
N ALA A 20 -14.13 0.53 -0.41
CA ALA A 20 -15.56 0.78 -0.26
C ALA A 20 -15.84 2.16 0.32
N LEU A 21 -15.03 2.59 1.30
CA LEU A 21 -15.15 3.92 1.88
C LEU A 21 -14.83 5.02 0.84
N GLY A 22 -13.79 4.84 0.02
CA GLY A 22 -13.39 5.78 -1.02
C GLY A 22 -14.46 6.06 -2.08
N GLN A 23 -15.36 5.11 -2.36
CA GLN A 23 -16.50 5.31 -3.28
C GLN A 23 -17.56 6.28 -2.75
N HIS A 24 -17.55 6.55 -1.45
CA HIS A 24 -18.54 7.41 -0.77
C HIS A 24 -17.96 8.75 -0.32
N LEU A 25 -16.69 9.01 -0.63
CA LEU A 25 -15.99 10.21 -0.20
C LEU A 25 -15.84 11.20 -1.37
N PRO A 26 -15.84 12.51 -1.10
CA PRO A 26 -15.60 13.52 -2.12
C PRO A 26 -14.20 13.40 -2.70
N ASP A 27 -13.99 14.01 -3.87
CA ASP A 27 -12.68 14.09 -4.52
C ASP A 27 -11.59 14.53 -3.51
N ASP A 28 -10.49 13.78 -3.50
CA ASP A 28 -9.40 13.98 -2.56
C ASP A 28 -8.05 13.99 -3.28
N VAL A 29 -7.15 14.82 -2.77
CA VAL A 29 -5.74 14.82 -3.18
C VAL A 29 -5.07 13.61 -2.53
N VAL A 30 -4.59 12.70 -3.38
CA VAL A 30 -3.81 11.54 -2.96
C VAL A 30 -2.33 11.90 -2.97
N ALA A 31 -1.73 12.00 -1.79
CA ALA A 31 -0.30 12.13 -1.60
C ALA A 31 0.39 10.78 -1.80
N ILE A 32 1.55 10.79 -2.46
CA ILE A 32 2.38 9.60 -2.70
C ILE A 32 3.72 9.82 -2.02
N ASP A 33 4.08 8.92 -1.10
CA ASP A 33 5.28 9.06 -0.27
C ASP A 33 6.08 7.76 -0.19
N GLY A 34 7.41 7.88 -0.31
CA GLY A 34 8.36 6.77 -0.21
C GLY A 34 8.96 6.69 1.19
N LYS A 35 8.77 5.57 1.89
CA LYS A 35 9.31 5.32 3.24
C LYS A 35 10.27 4.14 3.23
N THR A 36 11.40 4.30 3.93
CA THR A 36 12.33 3.20 4.21
C THR A 36 12.12 2.72 5.64
N LEU A 37 11.80 1.44 5.84
CA LEU A 37 11.54 0.92 7.19
C LEU A 37 12.86 0.66 7.93
N ARG A 38 12.93 1.16 9.16
CA ARG A 38 14.08 0.93 10.03
C ARG A 38 14.03 -0.49 10.61
N ARG A 39 15.18 -1.18 10.66
CA ARG A 39 15.35 -2.56 11.18
C ARG A 39 14.71 -3.68 10.34
N THR A 40 14.40 -3.45 9.07
CA THR A 40 13.95 -4.51 8.13
C THR A 40 15.09 -5.11 7.30
N HIS A 41 16.29 -4.51 7.36
CA HIS A 41 17.49 -5.11 6.79
C HIS A 41 17.95 -6.29 7.65
N ASP A 42 18.48 -7.31 7.01
CA ASP A 42 19.07 -8.46 7.69
C ASP A 42 20.35 -8.87 6.95
N ALA A 43 21.49 -8.56 7.57
CA ALA A 43 22.80 -8.85 7.01
C ALA A 43 23.10 -10.36 6.95
N ALA A 44 22.49 -11.17 7.83
CA ALA A 44 22.72 -12.61 7.87
C ALA A 44 22.13 -13.32 6.64
N ILE A 45 21.07 -12.77 6.05
CA ILE A 45 20.42 -13.26 4.83
C ILE A 45 20.55 -12.30 3.64
N ALA A 46 21.49 -11.34 3.72
CA ALA A 46 21.74 -10.31 2.70
C ALA A 46 20.47 -9.55 2.25
N ARG A 47 19.52 -9.31 3.16
CA ARG A 47 18.28 -8.56 2.89
C ARG A 47 18.54 -7.07 3.06
N SER A 48 18.34 -6.32 1.98
CA SER A 48 18.34 -4.86 1.99
C SER A 48 17.19 -4.30 2.85
N PRO A 49 17.28 -3.04 3.32
CA PRO A 49 16.15 -2.39 3.97
C PRO A 49 14.89 -2.45 3.11
N LEU A 50 13.73 -2.68 3.72
CA LEU A 50 12.45 -2.65 3.04
C LEU A 50 12.09 -1.20 2.67
N HIS A 51 11.92 -0.93 1.38
CA HIS A 51 11.45 0.34 0.86
C HIS A 51 9.99 0.20 0.41
N LEU A 52 9.13 1.11 0.87
CA LEU A 52 7.71 1.13 0.55
C LEU A 52 7.32 2.46 -0.09
N VAL A 53 6.38 2.44 -1.03
CA VAL A 53 5.63 3.62 -1.47
C VAL A 53 4.22 3.51 -0.92
N SER A 54 3.69 4.61 -0.38
CA SER A 54 2.33 4.68 0.17
C SER A 54 1.50 5.74 -0.55
N ALA A 55 0.25 5.43 -0.87
CA ALA A 55 -0.77 6.42 -1.21
C ALA A 55 -1.56 6.80 0.03
N TRP A 56 -1.68 8.10 0.26
CA TRP A 56 -2.36 8.70 1.42
C TRP A 56 -3.38 9.72 0.95
N SER A 57 -4.62 9.56 1.40
CA SER A 57 -5.68 10.54 1.21
C SER A 57 -5.48 11.71 2.19
N THR A 58 -5.29 12.93 1.67
CA THR A 58 -5.01 14.09 2.52
C THR A 58 -6.23 14.57 3.28
N VAL A 59 -7.42 14.48 2.68
CA VAL A 59 -8.68 14.91 3.31
C VAL A 59 -9.17 13.86 4.31
N GLN A 60 -9.06 12.58 4.00
CA GLN A 60 -9.65 11.52 4.84
C GLN A 60 -8.65 10.98 5.87
N GLY A 61 -7.36 11.28 5.72
CA GLY A 61 -6.32 10.84 6.66
C GLY A 61 -6.10 9.33 6.63
N LEU A 62 -6.25 8.71 5.46
CA LEU A 62 -6.21 7.26 5.27
C LEU A 62 -5.09 6.83 4.31
N VAL A 63 -4.49 5.67 4.59
CA VAL A 63 -3.64 4.98 3.62
C VAL A 63 -4.53 4.21 2.64
N LEU A 64 -4.50 4.58 1.37
CA LEU A 64 -5.26 3.93 0.30
C LEU A 64 -4.58 2.65 -0.20
N GLY A 65 -3.25 2.64 -0.20
CA GLY A 65 -2.46 1.50 -0.64
C GLY A 65 -0.98 1.67 -0.32
N GLN A 66 -0.26 0.55 -0.26
CA GLN A 66 1.19 0.54 -0.11
C GLN A 66 1.79 -0.54 -1.01
N LEU A 67 2.97 -0.26 -1.55
CA LEU A 67 3.70 -1.18 -2.41
C LEU A 67 5.15 -1.27 -1.95
N GLU A 68 5.66 -2.50 -1.82
CA GLU A 68 7.09 -2.74 -1.65
C GLU A 68 7.84 -2.51 -2.97
N ILE A 69 8.96 -1.80 -2.87
CA ILE A 69 9.78 -1.44 -4.01
C ILE A 69 11.25 -1.76 -3.75
N ASP A 70 11.97 -2.11 -4.82
CA ASP A 70 13.42 -2.16 -4.76
C ASP A 70 13.97 -0.73 -4.91
N ALA A 71 14.69 -0.25 -3.89
CA ALA A 71 15.29 1.08 -3.88
C ALA A 71 16.27 1.34 -5.03
N LYS A 72 16.82 0.27 -5.62
CA LYS A 72 17.77 0.43 -6.73
C LYS A 72 17.09 0.81 -8.04
N THR A 73 15.80 0.47 -8.22
CA THR A 73 15.22 0.34 -9.56
C THR A 73 13.85 1.02 -9.74
N ALA A 74 13.11 1.30 -8.66
CA ALA A 74 11.75 1.83 -8.77
C ALA A 74 11.70 3.38 -8.70
N ASN A 75 11.18 4.02 -9.76
CA ASN A 75 10.77 5.43 -9.71
C ASN A 75 9.32 5.55 -9.22
N ILE A 76 8.98 6.62 -8.49
CA ILE A 76 7.61 6.83 -7.95
C ILE A 76 6.56 6.72 -9.06
N LEU A 77 6.87 7.19 -10.28
CA LEU A 77 5.95 7.13 -11.42
C LEU A 77 5.55 5.70 -11.83
N SER A 78 6.48 4.74 -11.88
CA SER A 78 6.14 3.33 -12.23
C SER A 78 5.34 2.63 -11.13
N THR A 79 5.42 3.13 -9.89
CA THR A 79 4.67 2.59 -8.75
C THR A 79 3.23 3.10 -8.65
N LEU A 80 2.88 4.17 -9.40
CA LEU A 80 1.52 4.71 -9.38
C LEU A 80 0.51 3.78 -10.03
N THR A 81 0.89 3.06 -11.09
CA THR A 81 0.00 2.18 -11.85
C THR A 81 -0.65 1.09 -10.97
N PRO A 82 0.10 0.33 -10.15
CA PRO A 82 -0.50 -0.65 -9.25
C PRO A 82 -1.21 -0.04 -8.02
N ILE A 83 -0.91 1.20 -7.63
CA ILE A 83 -1.51 1.84 -6.44
C ILE A 83 -2.86 2.48 -6.77
N THR A 84 -3.09 2.90 -8.02
CA THR A 84 -4.35 3.52 -8.47
C THR A 84 -5.32 2.56 -9.16
N GLN A 85 -4.91 1.35 -9.52
CA GLN A 85 -5.81 0.34 -10.07
C GLN A 85 -6.63 -0.33 -8.96
N ALA A 86 -7.94 -0.04 -8.93
CA ALA A 86 -8.92 -0.91 -8.31
C ALA A 86 -8.82 -2.32 -8.93
N PRO A 87 -9.04 -3.41 -8.17
CA PRO A 87 -9.20 -4.72 -8.80
C PRO A 87 -10.34 -4.59 -9.82
N ALA A 88 -10.08 -5.00 -11.07
CA ALA A 88 -11.13 -5.02 -12.08
C ALA A 88 -12.34 -5.77 -11.49
N PRO A 89 -13.58 -5.28 -11.69
CA PRO A 89 -14.76 -6.03 -11.30
C PRO A 89 -14.63 -7.39 -11.99
N THR A 90 -14.48 -8.44 -11.19
CA THR A 90 -14.53 -9.79 -11.72
C THR A 90 -15.98 -9.95 -12.15
N ASP A 91 -16.22 -9.87 -13.47
CA ASP A 91 -17.52 -10.18 -14.06
C ASP A 91 -17.87 -11.61 -13.63
N ALA A 92 -18.75 -11.69 -12.63
CA ALA A 92 -19.50 -12.89 -12.34
C ALA A 92 -20.54 -13.04 -13.45
N THR A 93 -20.19 -13.80 -14.48
CA THR A 93 -21.14 -14.53 -15.32
C THR A 93 -21.15 -15.98 -14.90
#